data_AF-A0A2T5C703-F1
#
_entry.id   AF-A0A2T5C703-F1
#
_cell.length_a   1.000
_cell.length_b   1.000
_cell.length_c   1.000
_cell.angle_alpha   90.00
_cell.angle_beta   90.00
_cell.angle_gamma   90.00
#
_symmetry.space_group_name_H-M   'P 1'
#
loop_
_entity.id
_entity.type
_entity.pdbx_description
1 polymer ?
#
loop_
_entity_poly.entity_id
_entity_poly.type
_entity_poly.pdbx_seq_one_letter_code
_entity_poly.pdbx_strand_id
1 'polypeptide(L)'
;WGAAIKATDLGAKVVTLSGPDGYIYDPNGISGEKIDYMIELRASNMDVVQPYAEKYGVQFFAGKRPWEQKVDIAIPCAIQNELNEEDARKLIANGCQLIAEASNMGCTAEAANLATKEITFGPGKAVN
;
A
#
# COMPACT_ATOMS: atom_id res chain seq x y z
N TRP A 1 -11.00 0.30 1.32
CA TRP A 1 -10.55 0.76 -0.01
C TRP A 1 -10.62 2.27 -0.24
N GLY A 2 -10.98 3.10 0.76
CA GLY A 2 -11.16 4.55 0.56
C GLY A 2 -9.91 5.29 0.05
N ALA A 3 -8.71 4.93 0.55
CA ALA A 3 -7.45 5.52 0.09
C ALA A 3 -7.21 5.28 -1.42
N ALA A 4 -7.42 4.05 -1.90
CA ALA A 4 -7.24 3.72 -3.31
C ALA A 4 -8.26 4.45 -4.20
N ILE A 5 -9.54 4.47 -3.80
CA ILE A 5 -10.60 5.21 -4.51
C ILE A 5 -10.21 6.68 -4.63
N LYS A 6 -9.92 7.34 -3.51
CA LYS A 6 -9.68 8.77 -3.51
C LYS A 6 -8.38 9.15 -4.22
N ALA A 7 -7.33 8.34 -4.10
CA ALA A 7 -6.08 8.55 -4.83
C ALA A 7 -6.31 8.50 -6.34
N THR A 8 -7.03 7.47 -6.82
CA THR A 8 -7.40 7.33 -8.23
C THR A 8 -8.29 8.47 -8.72
N ASP A 9 -9.28 8.91 -7.94
CA ASP A 9 -10.14 10.06 -8.28
C ASP A 9 -9.34 11.37 -8.45
N LEU A 10 -8.23 11.51 -7.73
CA LEU A 10 -7.33 12.66 -7.80
C LEU A 10 -6.25 12.50 -8.89
N GLY A 11 -6.31 11.44 -9.70
CA GLY A 11 -5.40 11.18 -10.81
C GLY A 11 -4.13 10.41 -10.46
N ALA A 12 -4.01 9.90 -9.22
CA ALA A 12 -2.91 9.02 -8.87
C ALA A 12 -3.12 7.62 -9.46
N LYS A 13 -2.02 6.90 -9.72
CA LYS A 13 -2.05 5.51 -10.18
C LYS A 13 -1.69 4.57 -9.03
N VAL A 14 -2.70 3.97 -8.41
CA VAL A 14 -2.49 2.97 -7.36
C VAL A 14 -2.04 1.66 -8.00
N VAL A 15 -0.84 1.18 -7.67
CA VAL A 15 -0.22 0.02 -8.34
C VAL A 15 -0.09 -1.22 -7.47
N THR A 16 -0.33 -1.13 -6.16
CA THR A 16 -0.20 -2.26 -5.24
C THR A 16 -1.35 -2.34 -4.26
N LEU A 17 -1.78 -3.56 -3.94
CA LEU A 17 -2.66 -3.85 -2.81
C LEU A 17 -2.14 -5.09 -2.07
N SER A 18 -2.31 -5.13 -0.75
CA SER A 18 -1.88 -6.25 0.08
C SER A 18 -3.05 -6.92 0.80
N GLY A 19 -2.88 -8.21 1.06
CA GLY A 19 -3.65 -9.02 1.99
C GLY A 19 -2.71 -9.83 2.89
N PRO A 20 -3.25 -10.56 3.88
CA PRO A 20 -2.49 -11.52 4.69
C PRO A 20 -1.69 -12.56 3.87
N ASP A 21 -2.17 -12.89 2.67
CA ASP A 21 -1.58 -13.84 1.74
C ASP A 21 -0.41 -13.27 0.93
N GLY A 22 -0.24 -11.96 0.88
CA GLY A 22 0.83 -11.29 0.13
C GLY A 22 0.41 -9.94 -0.45
N TYR A 23 0.95 -9.58 -1.60
CA TYR A 23 0.51 -8.38 -2.32
C TYR A 23 0.47 -8.58 -3.84
N ILE A 24 -0.36 -7.79 -4.50
CA ILE A 24 -0.42 -7.71 -5.97
C ILE A 24 0.32 -6.48 -6.47
N TYR A 25 0.87 -6.57 -7.68
CA TYR A 25 1.43 -5.44 -8.41
C TYR A 25 0.77 -5.34 -9.78
N ASP A 26 0.08 -4.22 -9.99
CA ASP A 26 -0.65 -3.87 -11.20
C ASP A 26 -0.07 -2.58 -11.79
N PRO A 27 0.89 -2.67 -12.73
CA PRO A 27 1.58 -1.50 -13.29
C PRO A 27 0.65 -0.57 -14.07
N ASN A 28 -0.49 -1.08 -14.52
CA ASN A 28 -1.52 -0.32 -15.25
C ASN A 28 -2.43 0.48 -14.31
N GLY A 29 -2.38 0.18 -13.00
CA GLY A 29 -3.16 0.86 -11.99
C GLY A 29 -4.50 0.20 -11.68
N ILE A 30 -5.01 0.54 -10.49
CA ILE A 30 -6.21 -0.03 -9.88
C ILE A 30 -7.30 1.05 -9.85
N SER A 31 -8.31 0.89 -10.70
CA SER A 31 -9.40 1.85 -10.89
C SER A 31 -10.66 1.16 -11.45
N GLY A 32 -11.81 1.82 -11.33
CA GLY A 32 -13.09 1.34 -11.89
C GLY A 32 -13.44 -0.08 -11.41
N GLU A 33 -13.72 -0.98 -12.36
CA GLU A 33 -14.12 -2.38 -12.09
C GLU A 33 -13.15 -3.16 -11.19
N LYS A 34 -11.86 -2.78 -11.18
CA LYS A 34 -10.85 -3.40 -10.32
C LYS A 34 -11.08 -3.06 -8.84
N ILE A 35 -11.54 -1.84 -8.55
CA ILE A 35 -11.93 -1.42 -7.20
C ILE A 35 -13.22 -2.14 -6.79
N ASP A 36 -14.20 -2.25 -7.68
CA ASP A 36 -15.45 -2.96 -7.42
C ASP A 36 -15.17 -4.42 -7.06
N TYR A 37 -14.27 -5.08 -7.78
CA TYR A 37 -13.84 -6.43 -7.46
C TYR A 37 -13.15 -6.54 -6.09
N MET A 38 -12.38 -5.53 -5.68
CA MET A 38 -11.79 -5.53 -4.33
C MET A 38 -12.85 -5.42 -3.23
N ILE A 39 -13.96 -4.75 -3.50
CA ILE A 39 -15.10 -4.70 -2.57
C ILE A 39 -15.75 -6.08 -2.49
N GLU A 40 -15.95 -6.76 -3.62
CA GLU A 40 -16.45 -8.15 -3.66
C GLU A 40 -15.54 -9.11 -2.88
N LEU A 41 -14.22 -9.03 -3.09
CA LEU A 41 -13.25 -9.85 -2.37
C LEU A 41 -13.31 -9.58 -0.87
N ARG A 42 -13.43 -8.32 -0.45
CA ARG A 42 -13.59 -7.98 0.96
C ARG A 42 -14.90 -8.55 1.53
N ALA A 43 -15.99 -8.51 0.76
CA ALA A 43 -17.28 -9.05 1.16
C ALA A 43 -17.29 -10.59 1.28
N SER A 44 -16.36 -11.29 0.62
CA SER A 44 -16.20 -12.74 0.74
C SER A 44 -15.69 -13.21 2.11
N ASN A 45 -15.11 -12.31 2.93
CA ASN A 45 -14.48 -12.61 4.22
C ASN A 45 -13.33 -13.64 4.17
N MET A 46 -12.73 -13.86 2.99
CA MET A 46 -11.56 -14.73 2.87
C MET A 46 -10.25 -14.04 3.29
N ASP A 47 -10.23 -12.70 3.31
CA ASP A 47 -9.04 -11.88 3.57
C ASP A 47 -7.81 -12.31 2.74
N VAL A 48 -7.99 -12.37 1.42
CA VAL A 48 -6.93 -12.67 0.44
C VAL A 48 -6.96 -11.68 -0.72
N VAL A 49 -5.80 -11.47 -1.35
CA VAL A 49 -5.65 -10.63 -2.54
C VAL A 49 -5.25 -11.44 -3.78
N GLN A 50 -4.77 -12.68 -3.65
CA GLN A 50 -4.41 -13.55 -4.77
C GLN A 50 -5.49 -13.66 -5.87
N PRO A 51 -6.81 -13.79 -5.57
CA PRO A 51 -7.82 -13.87 -6.63
C PRO A 51 -7.86 -12.64 -7.56
N TYR A 52 -7.43 -11.47 -7.08
CA TYR A 52 -7.24 -10.29 -7.94
C TYR A 52 -6.22 -10.54 -9.04
N ALA A 53 -5.08 -11.13 -8.68
CA ALA A 53 -4.03 -11.45 -9.63
C ALA A 53 -4.49 -12.47 -10.67
N GLU A 54 -5.25 -13.48 -10.24
CA GLU A 54 -5.81 -14.51 -11.13
C GLU A 54 -6.83 -13.91 -12.10
N LYS A 55 -7.71 -13.01 -11.63
CA LYS A 55 -8.74 -12.37 -12.46
C LYS A 55 -8.16 -11.41 -13.50
N TYR A 56 -7.19 -10.58 -13.11
CA TYR A 56 -6.66 -9.51 -13.96
C TYR A 56 -5.30 -9.82 -14.60
N GLY A 57 -4.74 -11.02 -14.36
CA GLY A 57 -3.49 -11.47 -14.95
C GLY A 57 -2.28 -10.63 -14.51
N VAL A 58 -2.27 -10.18 -13.25
CA VAL A 58 -1.18 -9.36 -12.69
C VAL A 58 -0.28 -10.18 -11.75
N GLN A 59 0.84 -9.59 -11.33
CA GLN A 59 1.79 -10.30 -10.47
C GLN A 59 1.25 -10.38 -9.03
N PHE A 60 1.42 -11.54 -8.41
CA PHE A 60 1.18 -11.78 -6.99
C PHE A 60 2.47 -12.25 -6.30
N PHE A 61 2.75 -11.68 -5.13
CA PHE A 61 3.93 -11.94 -4.33
C PHE A 61 3.50 -12.51 -2.98
N ALA A 62 3.48 -13.84 -2.88
CA ALA A 62 3.03 -14.55 -1.70
C ALA A 62 3.88 -14.22 -0.45
N GLY A 63 3.22 -13.96 0.67
CA GLY A 63 3.84 -13.72 1.98
C GLY A 63 4.73 -12.47 2.07
N LYS A 64 4.67 -11.58 1.07
CA LYS A 64 5.45 -10.35 1.01
C LYS A 64 4.61 -9.10 1.21
N ARG A 65 5.29 -7.98 1.48
CA ARG A 65 4.74 -6.63 1.55
C ARG A 65 5.14 -5.81 0.33
N PRO A 66 4.35 -4.79 -0.07
CA PRO A 66 4.56 -4.07 -1.34
C PRO A 66 5.73 -3.08 -1.33
N TRP A 67 6.42 -2.89 -0.20
CA TRP A 67 7.43 -1.84 0.00
C TRP A 67 8.70 -1.99 -0.87
N GLU A 68 8.85 -3.11 -1.58
CA GLU A 68 9.91 -3.31 -2.59
C GLU A 68 9.60 -2.62 -3.93
N GLN A 69 8.35 -2.20 -4.18
CA GLN A 69 7.94 -1.58 -5.44
C GLN A 69 8.35 -0.11 -5.53
N LYS A 70 8.69 0.32 -6.75
CA LYS A 70 9.01 1.71 -7.04
C LYS A 70 7.73 2.54 -7.14
N VAL A 71 7.53 3.44 -6.19
CA VAL A 71 6.36 4.32 -6.10
C VAL A 71 6.77 5.71 -5.61
N ASP A 72 5.99 6.73 -5.96
CA ASP A 72 6.22 8.11 -5.50
C ASP A 72 5.66 8.34 -4.08
N ILE A 73 4.58 7.63 -3.74
CA ILE A 73 3.86 7.75 -2.47
C ILE A 73 3.59 6.34 -1.92
N ALA A 74 3.87 6.13 -0.64
CA ALA A 74 3.51 4.92 0.09
C ALA A 74 2.50 5.24 1.20
N ILE A 75 1.43 4.45 1.29
CA ILE A 75 0.35 4.67 2.27
C ILE A 75 0.13 3.36 3.05
N PRO A 76 0.78 3.15 4.20
CA PRO A 76 0.45 2.02 5.06
C PRO A 76 -0.98 2.17 5.62
N CYS A 77 -1.79 1.14 5.41
CA CYS A 77 -3.24 1.10 5.64
C CYS A 77 -3.76 -0.19 6.28
N ALA A 78 -2.95 -1.24 6.49
CA ALA A 78 -3.49 -2.55 6.85
C ALA A 78 -3.44 -2.83 8.36
N ILE A 79 -2.24 -2.86 8.96
CA ILE A 79 -2.05 -3.16 10.39
C ILE A 79 -1.00 -2.25 11.03
N GLN A 80 -0.88 -2.32 12.36
CA GLN A 80 0.18 -1.67 13.11
C GLN A 80 1.56 -2.29 12.78
N ASN A 81 2.60 -1.46 12.71
CA ASN A 81 3.99 -1.85 12.44
C ASN A 81 4.18 -2.65 11.14
N GLU A 82 3.41 -2.34 10.10
CA GLU A 82 3.50 -3.02 8.81
C GLU A 82 4.64 -2.50 7.91
N LEU A 83 5.20 -1.34 8.23
CA LEU A 83 6.33 -0.75 7.52
C LEU A 83 7.46 -0.52 8.52
N ASN A 84 8.56 -1.28 8.39
CA ASN A 84 9.72 -1.18 9.27
C ASN A 84 10.84 -0.30 8.68
N GLU A 85 11.94 -0.11 9.42
CA GLU A 85 13.04 0.74 8.97
C GLU A 85 13.67 0.28 7.64
N GLU A 86 13.80 -1.03 7.43
CA GLU A 86 14.34 -1.59 6.19
C GLU A 86 13.41 -1.31 5.00
N ASP A 87 12.10 -1.46 5.20
CA ASP A 87 11.07 -1.12 4.21
C ASP A 87 11.12 0.37 3.86
N ALA A 88 11.24 1.24 4.86
CA ALA A 88 11.40 2.69 4.65
C ALA A 88 12.67 3.00 3.84
N ARG A 89 13.81 2.36 4.16
CA ARG A 89 15.06 2.52 3.39
C ARG A 89 14.88 2.11 1.93
N LYS A 90 14.19 1.00 1.65
CA LYS A 90 13.89 0.54 0.29
C LYS A 90 13.03 1.55 -0.46
N LEU A 91 11.97 2.05 0.17
CA LEU A 91 11.10 3.06 -0.43
C LEU A 91 11.86 4.35 -0.78
N ILE A 92 12.66 4.87 0.17
CA ILE A 92 13.48 6.07 -0.04
C ILE A 92 14.49 5.84 -1.17
N ALA A 93 15.20 4.70 -1.18
CA ALA A 93 16.15 4.36 -2.24
C ALA A 93 15.49 4.21 -3.61
N ASN A 94 14.22 3.77 -3.65
CA ASN A 94 13.43 3.68 -4.87
C ASN A 94 12.84 5.02 -5.34
N GLY A 95 13.04 6.11 -4.59
CA GLY A 95 12.58 7.45 -4.95
C GLY A 95 11.19 7.82 -4.40
N CYS A 96 10.68 7.09 -3.40
CA CYS A 96 9.48 7.49 -2.67
C CYS A 96 9.69 8.86 -2.03
N GLN A 97 8.71 9.75 -2.19
CA GLN A 97 8.76 11.14 -1.73
C GLN A 97 7.92 11.37 -0.47
N LEU A 98 6.95 10.49 -0.22
CA LEU A 98 5.98 10.62 0.86
C LEU A 98 5.61 9.24 1.42
N ILE A 99 5.71 9.10 2.75
CA ILE A 99 5.03 8.04 3.50
C ILE A 99 3.90 8.69 4.31
N ALA A 100 2.66 8.25 4.11
CA ALA A 100 1.49 8.75 4.84
C ALA A 100 0.79 7.63 5.59
N GLU A 101 0.85 7.63 6.92
CA GLU A 101 0.23 6.60 7.74
C GLU A 101 -1.29 6.74 7.78
N ALA A 102 -2.00 5.84 7.13
CA ALA A 102 -3.45 5.77 7.22
C ALA A 102 -3.92 4.74 8.27
N SER A 103 -3.10 3.74 8.63
CA SER A 103 -3.37 2.87 9.78
C SER A 103 -2.88 3.48 11.09
N ASN A 104 -3.44 3.02 12.22
CA ASN A 104 -2.95 3.42 13.54
C ASN A 104 -1.56 2.82 13.78
N MET A 105 -0.52 3.67 13.82
CA MET A 105 0.89 3.29 13.94
C MET A 105 1.33 2.31 12.83
N GLY A 106 1.10 2.65 11.57
CA GLY A 106 1.45 1.80 10.42
C GLY A 106 2.96 1.59 10.26
N CYS A 107 3.76 2.58 10.64
CA CYS A 107 5.21 2.50 10.66
C CYS A 107 5.73 2.14 12.05
N THR A 108 6.84 1.41 12.11
CA THR A 108 7.60 1.32 13.37
C THR A 108 8.19 2.69 13.72
N ALA A 109 8.54 2.90 14.99
CA ALA A 109 9.11 4.18 15.44
C ALA A 109 10.40 4.52 14.68
N GLU A 110 11.23 3.53 14.39
CA GLU A 110 12.45 3.67 13.61
C GLU A 110 12.17 4.08 12.17
N ALA A 111 11.18 3.46 11.53
CA ALA A 111 10.74 3.79 10.17
C ALA A 111 10.21 5.22 10.08
N ALA A 112 9.35 5.63 11.02
CA ALA A 112 8.80 6.98 11.08
C ALA A 112 9.90 8.04 11.33
N ASN A 113 10.85 7.73 12.24
CA ASN A 113 11.99 8.59 12.52
C ASN A 113 12.91 8.75 11.32
N LEU A 114 13.13 7.68 10.54
CA LEU A 114 13.91 7.74 9.31
C LEU A 114 13.16 8.55 8.24
N ALA A 115 11.89 8.24 7.99
CA ALA A 115 11.07 8.93 6.99
C ALA A 115 11.02 10.44 7.25
N THR A 116 10.81 10.87 8.50
CA THR A 116 10.76 12.30 8.88
C THR A 116 12.07 13.07 8.58
N LYS A 117 13.21 12.37 8.51
CA LYS A 117 14.52 12.99 8.24
C LYS A 117 14.84 13.08 6.75
N GLU A 118 14.36 12.12 5.96
CA GLU A 118 14.79 11.93 4.57
C GLU A 118 13.73 12.35 3.55
N ILE A 119 12.43 12.20 3.88
CA ILE A 119 11.31 12.44 2.97
C ILE A 119 10.13 13.09 3.70
N THR A 120 9.03 13.35 2.99
CA THR A 120 7.82 13.84 3.65
C THR A 120 7.16 12.68 4.42
N PHE A 121 6.77 12.93 5.68
CA PHE A 121 6.09 11.96 6.52
C PHE A 121 4.78 12.52 7.07
N GLY A 122 3.67 11.85 6.78
CA GLY A 122 2.35 12.14 7.33
C GLY A 122 2.02 11.20 8.48
N PRO A 123 2.01 11.66 9.74
CA PRO A 123 1.78 10.79 10.89
C PRO A 123 0.32 10.39 11.03
N GLY A 124 0.05 9.18 11.52
CA GLY A 124 -1.31 8.63 11.63
C GLY A 124 -2.30 9.55 12.33
N LYS A 125 -1.88 10.17 13.44
CA LYS A 125 -2.66 11.13 14.25
C LYS A 125 -3.23 12.36 13.52
N ALA A 126 -2.85 12.60 12.26
CA ALA A 126 -3.34 13.69 11.43
C ALA A 126 -3.89 13.23 10.07
N VAL A 127 -3.44 12.08 9.57
CA VAL A 127 -3.81 11.56 8.25
C VAL A 127 -5.12 10.76 8.31
N ASN A 128 -5.41 10.08 9.42
CA ASN A 128 -6.62 9.27 9.63
C ASN A 128 -7.57 9.85 10.70
#